data_AF-A0A2M7XD69-F1
#
_entry.id   AF-A0A2M7XD69-F1
#
_cell.length_a   1.000
_cell.length_b   1.000
_cell.length_c   1.000
_cell.angle_alpha   90.00
_cell.angle_beta   90.00
_cell.angle_gamma   90.00
#
_symmetry.space_group_name_H-M   'P 1'
#
loop_
_entity.id
_entity.type
_entity.pdbx_description
1 polymer ?
#
loop_
_entity_poly.entity_id
_entity_poly.type
_entity_poly.pdbx_seq_one_letter_code
_entity_poly.pdbx_strand_id
1 'polypeptide(L)'
;MLTAEFFRRSLGLDAIHHHIADTHALSNDFCTPEGVAEIAAEYRDVLMRIARVTGVELNVHLSSEFDTTDTYKALLSEIHTGKGEYVDRELTDMLWYRRQHGVSLKLGWLIQAIKSEQGFDERLYDEAFREHCDGGMSFAYVQPGRTFDQRRMKASPYIAIPGERRIVFKPDTNARAVYEEAVEVWGDKKLGGAVNHLNAVLRLWDKISKTPAPRTGDVIDRVQAIIDLVFEN
;
A
#
# COMPACT_ATOMS: atom_id res chain seq x y z
N MET A 1 5.02 -3.20 -0.73
CA MET A 1 5.80 -4.39 -1.16
C MET A 1 7.21 -4.44 -0.58
N LEU A 2 8.14 -3.52 -0.93
CA LEU A 2 9.55 -3.60 -0.51
C LEU A 2 9.76 -3.74 1.01
N THR A 3 8.98 -3.01 1.80
CA THR A 3 9.04 -3.11 3.27
C THR A 3 8.57 -4.47 3.79
N ALA A 4 7.55 -5.06 3.13
CA ALA A 4 7.09 -6.40 3.48
C ALA A 4 8.19 -7.45 3.21
N GLU A 5 8.92 -7.32 2.10
CA GLU A 5 10.07 -8.20 1.80
C GLU A 5 11.21 -8.01 2.79
N PHE A 6 11.47 -6.76 3.22
CA PHE A 6 12.45 -6.52 4.28
C PHE A 6 12.08 -7.26 5.57
N PHE A 7 10.81 -7.18 6.00
CA PHE A 7 10.34 -7.92 7.19
C PHE A 7 10.36 -9.42 6.97
N ARG A 8 9.93 -9.91 5.80
CA ARG A 8 9.93 -11.33 5.47
C ARG A 8 11.33 -11.94 5.65
N ARG A 9 12.35 -11.31 5.04
CA ARG A 9 13.76 -11.74 5.19
C ARG A 9 14.27 -11.60 6.62
N SER A 10 13.97 -10.49 7.29
CA SER A 10 14.53 -10.19 8.62
C SER A 10 13.93 -11.03 9.74
N LEU A 11 12.69 -11.47 9.58
CA LEU A 11 11.95 -12.26 10.57
C LEU A 11 11.82 -13.74 10.19
N GLY A 12 12.35 -14.15 9.03
CA GLY A 12 12.25 -15.52 8.54
C GLY A 12 10.81 -15.95 8.23
N LEU A 13 9.99 -15.05 7.67
CA LEU A 13 8.63 -15.38 7.25
C LEU A 13 8.63 -16.05 5.87
N ASP A 14 7.62 -16.88 5.61
CA ASP A 14 7.60 -17.71 4.40
C ASP A 14 7.17 -16.92 3.15
N ALA A 15 6.07 -16.17 3.25
CA ALA A 15 5.43 -15.53 2.10
C ALA A 15 4.96 -14.10 2.38
N ILE A 16 4.71 -13.34 1.30
CA ILE A 16 4.03 -12.05 1.35
C ILE A 16 2.69 -12.19 0.63
N HIS A 17 1.63 -11.77 1.31
CA HIS A 17 0.31 -11.63 0.75
C HIS A 17 -0.03 -10.14 0.66
N HIS A 18 -0.39 -9.67 -0.54
CA HIS A 18 -0.87 -8.33 -0.78
C HIS A 18 -2.35 -8.38 -1.07
N HIS A 19 -3.13 -7.70 -0.25
CA HIS A 19 -4.57 -7.67 -0.35
C HIS A 19 -5.02 -6.41 -1.08
N ILE A 20 -5.90 -6.58 -2.06
CA ILE A 20 -6.61 -5.50 -2.75
C ILE A 20 -8.09 -5.62 -2.37
N ALA A 21 -8.56 -4.72 -1.51
CA ALA A 21 -9.92 -4.71 -0.99
C ALA A 21 -10.93 -4.10 -2.00
N ASP A 22 -11.00 -4.65 -3.21
CA ASP A 22 -11.79 -4.14 -4.32
C ASP A 22 -13.29 -4.10 -4.01
N THR A 23 -13.87 -5.18 -3.50
CA THR A 23 -15.29 -5.20 -3.13
C THR A 23 -15.60 -4.33 -1.90
N HIS A 24 -14.60 -3.91 -1.13
CA HIS A 24 -14.77 -2.97 -0.01
C HIS A 24 -14.90 -1.54 -0.52
N ALA A 25 -14.17 -1.21 -1.59
CA ALA A 25 -14.27 0.09 -2.23
C ALA A 25 -15.72 0.40 -2.69
N LEU A 26 -16.47 -0.63 -3.07
CA LEU A 26 -17.88 -0.52 -3.49
C LEU A 26 -18.85 -0.11 -2.38
N SER A 27 -18.41 -0.07 -1.10
CA SER A 27 -19.21 0.55 -0.04
C SER A 27 -19.21 2.08 -0.10
N ASN A 28 -18.46 2.68 -1.04
CA ASN A 28 -18.41 4.12 -1.25
C ASN A 28 -19.27 4.50 -2.46
N ASP A 29 -20.23 5.40 -2.26
CA ASP A 29 -21.24 5.79 -3.27
C ASP A 29 -20.66 6.37 -4.57
N PHE A 30 -19.41 6.83 -4.56
CA PHE A 30 -18.73 7.39 -5.72
C PHE A 30 -17.96 6.35 -6.56
N CYS A 31 -17.93 5.09 -6.13
CA CYS A 31 -17.26 4.00 -6.84
C CYS A 31 -18.25 3.22 -7.72
N THR A 32 -17.85 2.88 -8.94
CA THR A 32 -18.60 1.95 -9.80
C THR A 32 -17.91 0.57 -9.82
N PRO A 33 -18.66 -0.53 -9.98
CA PRO A 33 -18.09 -1.87 -10.15
C PRO A 33 -17.02 -1.94 -11.24
N GLU A 34 -17.29 -1.34 -12.40
CA GLU A 34 -16.37 -1.34 -13.55
C GLU A 34 -15.10 -0.56 -13.23
N GLY A 35 -15.23 0.64 -12.63
CA GLY A 35 -14.08 1.48 -12.28
C GLY A 35 -13.20 0.86 -11.19
N VAL A 36 -13.82 0.20 -10.20
CA VAL A 36 -13.08 -0.53 -9.17
C VAL A 36 -12.35 -1.73 -9.76
N ALA A 37 -12.98 -2.49 -10.64
CA ALA A 37 -12.34 -3.64 -11.30
C ALA A 37 -11.15 -3.21 -12.17
N GLU A 38 -11.29 -2.11 -12.94
CA GLU A 38 -10.21 -1.53 -13.74
C GLU A 38 -9.02 -1.11 -12.86
N ILE A 39 -9.28 -0.37 -11.77
CA ILE A 39 -8.23 0.08 -10.84
C ILE A 39 -7.58 -1.12 -10.16
N ALA A 40 -8.33 -2.12 -9.71
CA ALA A 40 -7.79 -3.31 -9.07
C ALA A 40 -6.87 -4.11 -10.01
N ALA A 41 -7.27 -4.23 -11.29
CA ALA A 41 -6.46 -4.86 -12.32
C ALA A 41 -5.16 -4.08 -12.60
N GLU A 42 -5.24 -2.75 -12.72
CA GLU A 42 -4.08 -1.88 -12.88
C GLU A 42 -3.11 -2.02 -11.69
N TYR A 43 -3.61 -1.95 -10.45
CA TYR A 43 -2.79 -2.11 -9.25
C TYR A 43 -2.13 -3.48 -9.18
N ARG A 44 -2.86 -4.56 -9.51
CA ARG A 44 -2.31 -5.91 -9.58
C ARG A 44 -1.19 -5.99 -10.61
N ASP A 45 -1.38 -5.47 -11.83
CA ASP A 45 -0.36 -5.47 -12.87
C ASP A 45 0.91 -4.74 -12.42
N VAL A 46 0.76 -3.52 -11.88
CA VAL A 46 1.88 -2.73 -11.37
C VAL A 46 2.64 -3.50 -10.27
N LEU A 47 1.93 -4.06 -9.29
CA LEU A 47 2.57 -4.85 -8.22
C LEU A 47 3.34 -6.04 -8.77
N MET A 48 2.76 -6.77 -9.73
CA MET A 48 3.41 -7.94 -10.33
C MET A 48 4.63 -7.57 -11.16
N ARG A 49 4.60 -6.43 -11.89
CA ARG A 49 5.77 -5.91 -12.60
C ARG A 49 6.90 -5.53 -11.65
N ILE A 50 6.58 -4.82 -10.57
CA ILE A 50 7.57 -4.46 -9.55
C ILE A 50 8.12 -5.73 -8.89
N ALA A 51 7.28 -6.71 -8.55
CA ALA A 51 7.70 -7.99 -7.98
C ALA A 51 8.68 -8.73 -8.90
N ARG A 52 8.40 -8.78 -10.21
CA ARG A 52 9.29 -9.37 -11.22
C ARG A 52 10.65 -8.67 -11.31
N VAL A 53 10.67 -7.33 -11.41
CA VAL A 53 11.93 -6.56 -11.50
C VAL A 53 12.78 -6.69 -10.24
N THR A 54 12.13 -6.68 -9.08
CA THR A 54 12.80 -6.80 -7.79
C THR A 54 13.18 -8.24 -7.45
N GLY A 55 12.57 -9.21 -8.12
CA GLY A 55 12.72 -10.64 -7.84
C GLY A 55 12.08 -11.04 -6.51
N VAL A 56 11.05 -10.31 -6.06
CA VAL A 56 10.27 -10.59 -4.86
C VAL A 56 9.10 -11.49 -5.21
N GLU A 57 8.94 -12.57 -4.46
CA GLU A 57 7.77 -13.43 -4.57
C GLU A 57 6.59 -12.79 -3.81
N LEU A 58 5.49 -12.58 -4.52
CA LEU A 58 4.32 -11.86 -4.01
C LEU A 58 3.05 -12.58 -4.41
N ASN A 59 2.20 -12.89 -3.43
CA ASN A 59 0.84 -13.37 -3.68
C ASN A 59 -0.10 -12.18 -3.62
N VAL A 60 -0.75 -11.82 -4.73
CA VAL A 60 -1.75 -10.75 -4.76
C VAL A 60 -3.13 -11.38 -4.79
N HIS A 61 -3.98 -10.98 -3.84
CA HIS A 61 -5.34 -11.46 -3.69
C HIS A 61 -6.32 -10.28 -3.68
N LEU A 62 -7.39 -10.38 -4.45
CA LEU A 62 -8.48 -9.42 -4.48
C LEU A 62 -9.62 -9.92 -3.59
N SER A 63 -10.33 -9.04 -2.87
CA SER A 63 -11.50 -9.45 -2.08
C SER A 63 -12.54 -10.18 -2.93
N SER A 64 -12.75 -9.75 -4.18
CA SER A 64 -13.64 -10.40 -5.15
C SER A 64 -13.30 -11.87 -5.44
N GLU A 65 -12.06 -12.31 -5.20
CA GLU A 65 -11.63 -13.69 -5.41
C GLU A 65 -12.05 -14.63 -4.28
N PHE A 66 -12.36 -14.11 -3.08
CA PHE A 66 -12.62 -14.96 -1.91
C PHE A 66 -13.83 -14.56 -1.05
N ASP A 67 -14.35 -13.33 -1.13
CA ASP A 67 -15.40 -12.84 -0.23
C ASP A 67 -16.76 -13.54 -0.42
N THR A 68 -16.98 -14.12 -1.61
CA THR A 68 -18.16 -14.92 -1.92
C THR A 68 -18.05 -16.38 -1.50
N THR A 69 -16.88 -16.84 -1.06
CA THR A 69 -16.64 -18.23 -0.64
C THR A 69 -17.38 -18.55 0.66
N ASP A 70 -17.80 -19.80 0.82
CA ASP A 70 -18.46 -20.25 2.05
C ASP A 70 -17.55 -20.09 3.27
N THR A 71 -16.24 -20.30 3.10
CA THR A 71 -15.25 -20.09 4.15
C THR A 71 -15.21 -18.65 4.62
N TYR A 72 -15.25 -17.68 3.71
CA TYR A 72 -15.24 -16.27 4.10
C TYR A 72 -16.56 -15.83 4.73
N LYS A 73 -17.70 -16.24 4.14
CA LYS A 73 -19.04 -15.95 4.66
C LYS A 73 -19.24 -16.49 6.08
N ALA A 74 -18.71 -17.67 6.37
CA ALA A 74 -18.74 -18.23 7.72
C ALA A 74 -17.99 -17.32 8.71
N LEU A 75 -16.78 -16.86 8.36
CA LEU A 75 -16.01 -15.92 9.20
C LEU A 75 -16.73 -14.59 9.39
N LEU A 76 -17.30 -14.03 8.32
CA LEU A 76 -18.04 -12.78 8.38
C LEU A 76 -19.24 -12.90 9.34
N SER A 77 -19.93 -14.05 9.34
CA SER A 77 -21.04 -14.30 10.26
C SER A 77 -20.62 -14.47 11.73
N GLU A 78 -19.33 -14.70 12.02
CA GLU A 78 -18.80 -14.75 13.38
C GLU A 78 -18.46 -13.33 13.91
N ILE A 79 -18.23 -12.36 13.02
CA ILE A 79 -17.68 -11.04 13.36
C ILE A 79 -18.80 -9.99 13.36
N HIS A 80 -19.13 -9.50 14.55
CA HIS A 80 -20.11 -8.43 14.74
C HIS A 80 -19.59 -7.43 15.77
N THR A 81 -18.91 -6.38 15.32
CA THR A 81 -18.32 -5.38 16.22
C THR A 81 -19.30 -4.28 16.63
N GLY A 82 -20.42 -4.13 15.91
CA GLY A 82 -21.32 -2.98 16.07
C GLY A 82 -20.73 -1.66 15.56
N LYS A 83 -19.55 -1.69 14.93
CA LYS A 83 -18.84 -0.49 14.39
C LYS A 83 -19.13 -0.26 12.89
N GLY A 84 -19.94 -1.12 12.27
CA GLY A 84 -20.37 -1.03 10.88
C GLY A 84 -19.73 -2.07 9.97
N GLU A 85 -20.39 -2.33 8.84
CA GLU A 85 -20.02 -3.40 7.90
C GLU A 85 -18.57 -3.32 7.43
N TYR A 86 -18.06 -2.11 7.15
CA TYR A 86 -16.68 -1.94 6.71
C TYR A 86 -15.67 -2.49 7.73
N VAL A 87 -15.90 -2.26 9.03
CA VAL A 87 -15.03 -2.76 10.10
C VAL A 87 -15.13 -4.28 10.18
N ASP A 88 -16.34 -4.83 10.14
CA ASP A 88 -16.54 -6.27 10.22
C ASP A 88 -15.86 -7.00 9.05
N ARG A 89 -15.90 -6.42 7.84
CA ARG A 89 -15.20 -6.97 6.66
C ARG A 89 -13.67 -6.90 6.80
N GLU A 90 -13.10 -5.78 7.24
CA GLU A 90 -11.65 -5.66 7.49
C GLU A 90 -11.15 -6.70 8.52
N LEU A 91 -11.92 -6.94 9.59
CA LEU A 91 -11.59 -7.96 10.58
C LEU A 91 -11.70 -9.37 10.00
N THR A 92 -12.70 -9.59 9.14
CA THR A 92 -12.89 -10.86 8.44
C THR A 92 -11.72 -11.16 7.50
N ASP A 93 -11.23 -10.19 6.74
CA ASP A 93 -10.07 -10.36 5.87
C ASP A 93 -8.84 -10.79 6.67
N MET A 94 -8.53 -10.07 7.76
CA MET A 94 -7.40 -10.41 8.63
C MET A 94 -7.52 -11.85 9.18
N LEU A 95 -8.73 -12.26 9.58
CA LEU A 95 -8.97 -13.60 10.11
C LEU A 95 -8.88 -14.66 9.01
N TRP A 96 -9.34 -14.35 7.80
CA TRP A 96 -9.25 -15.21 6.65
C TRP A 96 -7.78 -15.46 6.28
N TYR A 97 -6.95 -14.42 6.20
CA TYR A 97 -5.50 -14.56 5.98
C TYR A 97 -4.81 -15.36 7.09
N ARG A 98 -5.20 -15.15 8.35
CA ARG A 98 -4.70 -15.91 9.49
C ARG A 98 -5.01 -17.41 9.32
N ARG A 99 -6.27 -17.76 9.05
CA ARG A 99 -6.74 -19.16 8.99
C ARG A 99 -6.31 -19.88 7.71
N GLN A 100 -6.36 -19.23 6.54
CA GLN A 100 -6.08 -19.85 5.25
C GLN A 100 -4.59 -19.86 4.88
N HIS A 101 -3.85 -18.83 5.30
CA HIS A 101 -2.47 -18.63 4.88
C HIS A 101 -1.48 -18.57 6.05
N GLY A 102 -1.95 -18.75 7.29
CA GLY A 102 -1.09 -18.71 8.46
C GLY A 102 -0.45 -17.35 8.72
N VAL A 103 -0.97 -16.26 8.13
CA VAL A 103 -0.36 -14.92 8.22
C VAL A 103 -0.21 -14.52 9.69
N SER A 104 0.99 -14.17 10.12
CA SER A 104 1.30 -13.83 11.52
C SER A 104 1.63 -12.36 11.72
N LEU A 105 1.81 -11.60 10.63
CA LEU A 105 2.17 -10.19 10.65
C LEU A 105 1.36 -9.43 9.59
N LYS A 106 0.59 -8.43 10.03
CA LYS A 106 0.02 -7.40 9.13
C LYS A 106 0.95 -6.20 9.06
N LEU A 107 1.15 -5.70 7.86
CA LEU A 107 1.87 -4.45 7.61
C LEU A 107 0.87 -3.36 7.21
N GLY A 108 0.52 -2.49 8.15
CA GLY A 108 -0.31 -1.31 7.91
C GLY A 108 0.52 -0.04 7.71
N TRP A 109 -0.15 1.11 7.74
CA TRP A 109 0.48 2.44 7.70
C TRP A 109 -0.19 3.36 8.72
N LEU A 110 0.52 4.40 9.14
CA LEU A 110 -0.01 5.41 10.06
C LEU A 110 0.03 6.79 9.44
N ILE A 111 -1.09 7.53 9.49
CA ILE A 111 -1.12 8.94 9.09
C ILE A 111 -0.29 9.79 10.07
N GLN A 112 -0.43 9.50 11.37
CA GLN A 112 0.21 10.23 12.47
C GLN A 112 0.85 9.28 13.48
N ALA A 113 1.90 9.73 14.15
CA ALA A 113 2.57 8.94 15.18
C ALA A 113 1.66 8.69 16.40
N ILE A 114 0.83 9.67 16.75
CA ILE A 114 -0.12 9.60 17.86
C ILE A 114 -1.45 9.05 17.33
N LYS A 115 -2.10 8.20 18.13
CA LYS A 115 -3.42 7.64 17.82
C LYS A 115 -4.48 8.74 17.90
N SER A 116 -5.35 8.78 16.89
CA SER A 116 -6.46 9.73 16.81
C SER A 116 -7.72 8.96 16.47
N GLU A 117 -8.83 9.30 17.12
CA GLU A 117 -10.16 8.78 16.75
C GLU A 117 -10.65 9.39 15.43
N GLN A 118 -10.03 10.50 14.98
CA GLN A 118 -10.32 11.12 13.70
C GLN A 118 -9.37 10.59 12.61
N GLY A 119 -9.94 9.94 11.60
CA GLY A 119 -9.26 9.42 10.41
C GLY A 119 -9.17 7.88 10.36
N PHE A 120 -8.70 7.35 9.23
CA PHE A 120 -8.43 5.92 9.04
C PHE A 120 -7.11 5.55 9.73
N ASP A 121 -7.17 5.28 11.04
CA ASP A 121 -6.01 4.80 11.81
C ASP A 121 -6.03 3.27 11.89
N GLU A 122 -5.16 2.61 11.13
CA GLU A 122 -5.01 1.14 11.09
C GLU A 122 -4.96 0.49 12.49
N ARG A 123 -4.40 1.20 13.48
CA ARG A 123 -4.33 0.73 14.87
C ARG A 123 -5.69 0.40 15.47
N LEU A 124 -6.75 1.11 15.07
CA LEU A 124 -8.10 0.86 15.58
C LEU A 124 -8.63 -0.49 15.09
N TYR A 125 -8.36 -0.87 13.84
CA TYR A 125 -8.73 -2.17 13.29
C TYR A 125 -7.88 -3.28 13.90
N ASP A 126 -6.57 -3.03 14.07
CA ASP A 126 -5.62 -4.00 14.62
C ASP A 126 -5.89 -4.31 16.10
N GLU A 127 -6.30 -3.30 16.88
CA GLU A 127 -6.78 -3.50 18.27
C GLU A 127 -8.11 -4.26 18.30
N ALA A 128 -9.08 -3.87 17.47
CA ALA A 128 -10.36 -4.58 17.40
C ALA A 128 -10.17 -6.04 16.98
N PHE A 129 -9.22 -6.34 16.10
CA PHE A 129 -8.87 -7.71 15.72
C PHE A 129 -8.34 -8.51 16.91
N ARG A 130 -7.45 -7.93 17.72
CA ARG A 130 -6.95 -8.62 18.93
C ARG A 130 -8.05 -8.88 19.95
N GLU A 131 -8.99 -7.95 20.09
CA GLU A 131 -10.11 -8.06 21.03
C GLU A 131 -11.15 -9.09 20.59
N HIS A 132 -11.47 -9.13 19.30
CA HIS A 132 -12.62 -9.89 18.78
C HIS A 132 -12.25 -11.17 18.01
N CYS A 133 -11.02 -11.29 17.50
CA CYS A 133 -10.63 -12.37 16.59
C CYS A 133 -9.47 -13.22 17.12
N ASP A 134 -8.24 -12.72 17.06
CA ASP A 134 -7.04 -13.46 17.45
C ASP A 134 -5.95 -12.53 18.00
N GLY A 135 -5.55 -12.75 19.26
CA GLY A 135 -4.47 -12.01 19.92
C GLY A 135 -3.05 -12.42 19.47
N GLY A 136 -2.90 -13.50 18.71
CA GLY A 136 -1.61 -14.04 18.26
C GLY A 136 -1.01 -13.35 17.03
N MET A 137 -1.75 -12.44 16.38
CA MET A 137 -1.27 -11.70 15.22
C MET A 137 -0.45 -10.47 15.63
N SER A 138 0.69 -10.28 14.95
CA SER A 138 1.54 -9.09 15.11
C SER A 138 1.19 -8.03 14.07
N PHE A 139 1.47 -6.77 14.41
CA PHE A 139 1.19 -5.63 13.55
C PHE A 139 2.41 -4.72 13.49
N ALA A 140 2.83 -4.41 12.27
CA ALA A 140 3.88 -3.43 11.98
C ALA A 140 3.32 -2.32 11.11
N TYR A 141 3.92 -1.14 11.20
CA TYR A 141 3.41 0.03 10.51
C TYR A 141 4.49 0.77 9.75
N VAL A 142 4.15 1.20 8.54
CA VAL A 142 4.99 2.11 7.75
C VAL A 142 4.59 3.56 7.94
N GLN A 143 5.54 4.44 7.63
CA GLN A 143 5.27 5.87 7.50
C GLN A 143 4.31 6.14 6.34
N PRO A 144 3.53 7.23 6.38
CA PRO A 144 2.65 7.59 5.30
C PRO A 144 3.47 7.95 4.05
N GLY A 145 2.85 7.78 2.88
CA GLY A 145 3.39 8.31 1.63
C GLY A 145 3.49 9.84 1.69
N ARG A 146 4.24 10.41 0.75
CA ARG A 146 4.42 11.86 0.61
C ARG A 146 3.90 12.35 -0.72
N THR A 147 3.36 13.56 -0.70
CA THR A 147 3.05 14.34 -1.91
C THR A 147 3.96 15.56 -1.98
N PHE A 148 4.02 16.19 -3.15
CA PHE A 148 4.62 17.49 -3.37
C PHE A 148 3.62 18.66 -3.14
N ASP A 149 2.44 18.40 -2.58
CA ASP A 149 1.50 19.42 -2.14
C ASP A 149 1.74 19.79 -0.67
N GLN A 150 2.12 21.05 -0.41
CA GLN A 150 2.34 21.57 0.95
C GLN A 150 1.08 21.56 1.81
N ARG A 151 -0.10 21.65 1.19
CA ARG A 151 -1.39 21.61 1.90
C ARG A 151 -1.74 20.18 2.33
N ARG A 152 -1.17 19.17 1.67
CA ARG A 152 -1.43 17.75 1.92
C ARG A 152 -0.15 16.91 1.78
N MET A 153 0.83 17.18 2.63
CA MET A 153 2.16 16.54 2.54
C MET A 153 2.16 15.02 2.77
N LYS A 154 1.12 14.46 3.37
CA LYS A 154 1.00 13.03 3.69
C LYS A 154 -0.19 12.44 2.96
N ALA A 155 -0.02 11.22 2.46
CA ALA A 155 -1.08 10.47 1.79
C ALA A 155 -0.98 8.98 2.11
N SER A 156 -2.04 8.23 1.81
CA SER A 156 -1.99 6.77 1.83
C SER A 156 -0.88 6.29 0.86
N PRO A 157 -0.03 5.34 1.27
CA PRO A 157 1.01 4.81 0.39
C PRO A 157 0.47 3.91 -0.73
N TYR A 158 -0.80 3.48 -0.67
CA TYR A 158 -1.41 2.56 -1.63
C TYR A 158 -2.72 3.07 -2.25
N ILE A 159 -3.26 4.22 -1.82
CA ILE A 159 -4.42 4.85 -2.49
C ILE A 159 -3.98 6.18 -3.05
N ALA A 160 -4.12 6.37 -4.37
CA ALA A 160 -3.96 7.66 -5.05
C ALA A 160 -5.34 8.26 -5.30
N ILE A 161 -5.55 9.53 -4.98
CA ILE A 161 -6.76 10.24 -5.43
C ILE A 161 -6.43 11.12 -6.65
N PRO A 162 -7.37 11.30 -7.59
CA PRO A 162 -7.17 12.21 -8.71
C PRO A 162 -6.74 13.61 -8.25
N GLY A 163 -5.76 14.20 -8.94
CA GLY A 163 -5.22 15.52 -8.62
C GLY A 163 -4.18 15.56 -7.50
N GLU A 164 -3.84 14.42 -6.87
CA GLU A 164 -2.70 14.38 -5.95
C GLU A 164 -1.39 14.66 -6.68
N ARG A 165 -0.64 15.67 -6.21
CA ARG A 165 0.71 16.00 -6.72
C ARG A 165 1.73 15.03 -6.16
N ARG A 166 1.71 13.77 -6.60
CA ARG A 166 2.65 12.74 -6.17
C ARG A 166 3.11 11.90 -7.35
N ILE A 167 4.31 11.34 -7.23
CA ILE A 167 4.81 10.38 -8.23
C ILE A 167 4.11 9.03 -7.97
N VAL A 168 3.52 8.47 -9.03
CA VAL A 168 2.86 7.17 -9.03
C VAL A 168 3.61 6.22 -9.96
N PHE A 169 3.47 4.91 -9.76
CA PHE A 169 4.00 3.93 -10.72
C PHE A 169 2.98 3.72 -11.83
N LYS A 170 3.08 4.50 -12.91
CA LYS A 170 2.32 4.30 -14.15
C LYS A 170 3.23 4.45 -15.39
N PRO A 171 2.92 3.81 -16.52
CA PRO A 171 3.75 3.87 -17.73
C PRO A 171 4.01 5.29 -18.25
N ASP A 172 3.07 6.19 -18.05
CA ASP A 172 3.08 7.58 -18.51
C ASP A 172 3.57 8.58 -17.45
N THR A 173 4.04 8.10 -16.30
CA THR A 173 4.49 8.99 -15.23
C THR A 173 5.79 9.68 -15.61
N ASN A 174 5.75 11.00 -15.63
CA ASN A 174 6.94 11.86 -15.70
C ASN A 174 7.23 12.47 -14.33
N ALA A 175 8.15 11.84 -13.59
CA ALA A 175 8.54 12.26 -12.25
C ALA A 175 9.14 13.67 -12.20
N ARG A 176 9.88 14.06 -13.26
CA ARG A 176 10.49 15.39 -13.38
C ARG A 176 9.41 16.47 -13.50
N ALA A 177 8.45 16.28 -14.39
CA ALA A 177 7.34 17.22 -14.58
C ALA A 177 6.54 17.41 -13.28
N VAL A 178 6.19 16.32 -12.58
CA VAL A 178 5.48 16.38 -11.28
C VAL A 178 6.26 17.21 -10.26
N TYR A 179 7.59 17.05 -10.21
CA TYR A 179 8.44 17.81 -9.30
C TYR A 179 8.56 19.28 -9.72
N GLU A 180 8.79 19.58 -11.00
CA GLU A 180 8.93 20.94 -11.52
C GLU A 180 7.66 21.78 -11.34
N GLU A 181 6.49 21.20 -11.63
CA GLU A 181 5.19 21.84 -11.35
C GLU A 181 5.03 22.18 -9.87
N ALA A 182 5.52 21.32 -8.97
CA ALA A 182 5.49 21.60 -7.54
C ALA A 182 6.50 22.68 -7.13
N VAL A 183 7.68 22.71 -7.76
CA VAL A 183 8.70 23.76 -7.54
C VAL A 183 8.15 25.12 -7.96
N GLU A 184 7.46 25.21 -9.09
CA GLU A 184 6.84 26.44 -9.57
C GLU A 184 5.80 27.00 -8.56
N VAL A 185 4.97 26.12 -7.99
CA VAL A 185 3.89 26.54 -7.09
C VAL A 185 4.36 26.80 -5.66
N TRP A 186 5.27 25.96 -5.12
CA TRP A 186 5.62 25.98 -3.70
C TRP A 186 7.03 26.48 -3.41
N GLY A 187 7.94 26.39 -4.38
CA GLY A 187 9.37 26.62 -4.25
C GLY A 187 10.12 25.39 -3.75
N ASP A 188 11.27 25.10 -4.36
CA ASP A 188 12.09 23.90 -4.11
C ASP A 188 12.44 23.67 -2.63
N LYS A 189 12.81 24.73 -1.90
CA LYS A 189 13.19 24.65 -0.48
C LYS A 189 12.11 24.04 0.42
N LYS A 190 10.85 23.97 -0.02
CA LYS A 190 9.73 23.39 0.74
C LYS A 190 9.50 21.90 0.43
N LEU A 191 10.11 21.36 -0.61
CA LEU A 191 9.84 20.00 -1.10
C LEU A 191 10.80 18.93 -0.54
N GLY A 192 11.79 19.32 0.26
CA GLY A 192 12.82 18.42 0.78
C GLY A 192 12.27 17.20 1.54
N GLY A 193 11.10 17.32 2.19
CA GLY A 193 10.45 16.19 2.86
C GLY A 193 10.00 15.08 1.90
N ALA A 194 9.46 15.44 0.73
CA ALA A 194 9.05 14.49 -0.30
C ALA A 194 10.28 13.85 -0.99
N VAL A 195 11.30 14.66 -1.32
CA VAL A 195 12.56 14.18 -1.90
C VAL A 195 13.28 13.20 -0.96
N ASN A 196 13.34 13.50 0.35
CA ASN A 196 13.93 12.61 1.34
C ASN A 196 13.18 11.27 1.46
N HIS A 197 11.85 11.29 1.33
CA HIS A 197 11.04 10.08 1.32
C HIS A 197 11.34 9.23 0.08
N LEU A 198 11.42 9.82 -1.11
CA LEU A 198 11.83 9.12 -2.34
C LEU A 198 13.24 8.52 -2.20
N ASN A 199 14.19 9.26 -1.63
CA ASN A 199 15.53 8.74 -1.38
C ASN A 199 15.55 7.57 -0.37
N ALA A 200 14.61 7.52 0.58
CA ALA A 200 14.46 6.36 1.47
C ALA A 200 13.90 5.14 0.71
N VAL A 201 12.93 5.36 -0.19
CA VAL A 201 12.39 4.32 -1.08
C VAL A 201 13.48 3.77 -2.00
N LEU A 202 14.28 4.63 -2.63
CA LEU A 202 15.44 4.23 -3.46
C LEU A 202 16.43 3.37 -2.69
N ARG A 203 16.77 3.77 -1.45
CA ARG A 203 17.68 2.97 -0.60
C ARG A 203 17.11 1.61 -0.24
N LEU A 204 15.80 1.53 -0.01
CA LEU A 204 15.14 0.25 0.24
C LEU A 204 15.06 -0.60 -1.02
N TRP A 205 14.82 0.01 -2.18
CA TRP A 205 14.90 -0.65 -3.48
C TRP A 205 16.27 -1.27 -3.70
N ASP A 206 17.35 -0.49 -3.56
CA ASP A 206 18.73 -0.97 -3.74
C ASP A 206 19.09 -2.10 -2.79
N LYS A 207 18.48 -2.15 -1.60
CA LYS A 207 18.70 -3.22 -0.61
C LYS A 207 17.95 -4.52 -0.95
N ILE A 208 16.78 -4.41 -1.57
CA ILE A 208 15.86 -5.54 -1.75
C ILE A 208 15.91 -6.12 -3.16
N SER A 209 15.96 -5.23 -4.15
CA SER A 209 15.85 -5.55 -5.57
C SER A 209 17.10 -6.27 -6.08
N LYS A 210 16.89 -7.25 -6.97
CA LYS A 210 17.97 -7.84 -7.78
C LYS A 210 18.49 -6.86 -8.84
N THR A 211 17.71 -5.83 -9.17
CA THR A 211 18.05 -4.81 -10.17
C THR A 211 18.17 -3.44 -9.47
N PRO A 212 19.39 -3.00 -9.12
CA PRO A 212 19.58 -1.75 -8.39
C PRO A 212 19.19 -0.54 -9.25
N ALA A 213 18.79 0.55 -8.59
CA ALA A 213 18.51 1.80 -9.28
C ALA A 213 19.81 2.37 -9.87
N PRO A 214 19.76 3.05 -11.03
CA PRO A 214 20.91 3.78 -11.55
C PRO A 214 21.51 4.72 -10.50
N ARG A 215 22.84 4.86 -10.50
CA ARG A 215 23.57 5.72 -9.55
C ARG A 215 23.81 7.13 -10.07
N THR A 216 23.47 7.40 -11.32
CA THR A 216 23.59 8.71 -11.97
C THR A 216 22.31 9.52 -11.82
N GLY A 217 22.41 10.84 -11.87
CA GLY A 217 21.27 11.75 -11.74
C GLY A 217 20.89 12.07 -10.29
N ASP A 218 19.95 13.00 -10.14
CA ASP A 218 19.40 13.34 -8.83
C ASP A 218 18.37 12.30 -8.35
N VAL A 219 17.73 12.52 -7.20
CA VAL A 219 16.73 11.59 -6.65
C VAL A 219 15.55 11.39 -7.60
N ILE A 220 15.12 12.44 -8.32
CA ILE A 220 13.95 12.38 -9.20
C ILE A 220 14.30 11.60 -10.47
N ASP A 221 15.48 11.81 -11.06
CA ASP A 221 15.97 11.04 -12.21
C ASP A 221 16.05 9.54 -11.88
N ARG A 222 16.55 9.22 -10.69
CA ARG A 222 16.68 7.83 -10.23
C ARG A 222 15.32 7.18 -9.99
N VAL A 223 14.32 7.94 -9.55
CA VAL A 223 12.93 7.45 -9.43
C VAL A 223 12.33 7.18 -10.81
N GLN A 224 12.51 8.10 -11.77
CA GLN A 224 12.05 7.91 -13.14
C GLN A 224 12.63 6.62 -13.73
N ALA A 225 13.94 6.40 -13.60
CA ALA A 225 14.57 5.21 -14.14
C ALA A 225 14.04 3.90 -13.53
N ILE A 226 13.56 3.90 -12.28
CA ILE A 226 12.88 2.72 -11.71
C ILE A 226 11.49 2.55 -12.33
N ILE A 227 10.74 3.62 -12.55
CA ILE A 227 9.44 3.57 -13.23
C ILE A 227 9.64 2.98 -14.62
N ASP A 228 10.58 3.51 -15.40
CA ASP A 228 10.90 3.04 -16.75
C ASP A 228 11.27 1.55 -16.70
N LEU A 229 12.17 1.15 -15.81
CA LEU A 229 12.56 -0.25 -15.63
C LEU A 229 11.37 -1.19 -15.34
N VAL A 230 10.37 -0.73 -14.59
CA VAL A 230 9.17 -1.51 -14.25
C VAL A 230 8.24 -1.70 -15.46
N PHE A 231 8.19 -0.73 -16.37
CA PHE A 231 7.27 -0.75 -17.51
C PHE A 231 7.91 -1.09 -18.87
N GLU A 232 9.24 -1.06 -18.98
CA GLU A 232 9.98 -1.48 -20.18
C GLU A 232 10.21 -3.00 -20.27
N ASN A 233 10.14 -3.71 -19.13
CA ASN A 233 10.24 -5.18 -19.05
C ASN A 233 8.86 -5.85 -19.06
#